data_AF-A0A5D2V1M2-F1
#
_entry.id   AF-A0A5D2V1M2-F1
#
_cell.length_a   1.000
_cell.length_b   1.000
_cell.length_c   1.000
_cell.angle_alpha   90.00
_cell.angle_beta   90.00
_cell.angle_gamma   90.00
#
_symmetry.space_group_name_H-M   'P 1'
#
loop_
_entity.id
_entity.type
_entity.pdbx_description
1 polymer ?
#
loop_
_entity_poly.entity_id
_entity_poly.type
_entity_poly.pdbx_seq_one_letter_code
_entity_poly.pdbx_strand_id
1 'polypeptide(L)'
;MSSSSKTSSRDSNSYWTPKQNKLFEKALAVYDRDTPDRWQKVAAAVGDKTPEEVRRHYEILVTDVNHIESGQIPIPDYESTGNNSR
;
A
#
# COMPACT_ATOMS: atom_id res chain seq x y z
N MET A 1 -4.22 32.98 29.48
CA MET A 1 -3.17 32.56 28.51
C MET A 1 -3.24 31.05 28.37
N SER A 2 -3.14 30.59 27.12
CA SER A 2 -3.01 29.19 26.65
C SER A 2 -4.25 28.29 26.72
N SER A 3 -5.10 28.39 25.69
CA SER A 3 -5.99 27.30 25.28
C SER A 3 -5.14 26.16 24.73
N SER A 4 -5.02 25.08 25.51
CA SER A 4 -4.33 23.87 25.07
C SER A 4 -5.28 23.05 24.18
N SER A 5 -5.35 23.42 22.90
CA SER A 5 -5.97 22.57 21.90
C SER A 5 -5.10 21.34 21.73
N LYS A 6 -5.54 20.22 22.28
CA LYS A 6 -4.98 18.90 21.97
C LYS A 6 -5.14 18.71 20.47
N THR A 7 -4.09 18.97 19.71
CA THR A 7 -3.98 18.50 18.33
C THR A 7 -3.99 16.99 18.46
N SER A 8 -5.15 16.37 18.27
CA SER A 8 -5.21 14.99 17.85
C SER A 8 -4.29 14.93 16.64
N SER A 9 -3.11 14.33 16.84
CA SER A 9 -2.33 13.78 15.75
C SER A 9 -3.34 12.94 14.99
N ARG A 10 -3.85 13.50 13.89
CA ARG A 10 -4.50 12.71 12.86
C ARG A 10 -3.40 11.72 12.53
N ASP A 11 -3.54 10.50 13.02
CA ASP A 11 -2.93 9.37 12.37
C ASP A 11 -3.39 9.50 10.93
N SER A 12 -2.53 10.12 10.13
CA SER A 12 -2.65 10.29 8.70
C SER A 12 -2.50 8.89 8.12
N ASN A 13 -3.45 8.02 8.41
CA ASN A 13 -3.71 6.87 7.59
C ASN A 13 -4.28 7.46 6.30
N SER A 14 -3.37 7.99 5.48
CA SER A 14 -3.71 8.69 4.24
C SER A 14 -4.46 7.66 3.41
N TYR A 15 -5.78 7.83 3.32
CA TYR A 15 -6.62 6.80 2.73
C TYR A 15 -6.26 6.69 1.24
N TRP A 16 -5.71 5.54 0.84
CA TRP A 16 -5.33 5.29 -0.55
C TRP A 16 -6.56 4.88 -1.34
N THR A 17 -7.02 5.75 -2.23
CA THR A 17 -8.11 5.38 -3.14
C THR A 17 -7.62 4.34 -4.16
N PRO A 18 -8.51 3.51 -4.73
CA PRO A 18 -8.13 2.55 -5.77
C PRO A 18 -7.43 3.20 -6.97
N LYS A 19 -7.84 4.43 -7.33
CA LYS A 19 -7.21 5.21 -8.40
C LYS A 19 -5.77 5.60 -8.03
N GLN A 20 -5.53 6.09 -6.81
CA GLN A 20 -4.19 6.44 -6.33
C GLN A 20 -3.30 5.20 -6.24
N ASN A 21 -3.82 4.08 -5.73
CA ASN A 21 -3.07 2.84 -5.65
C ASN A 21 -2.64 2.35 -7.04
N LYS A 22 -3.55 2.40 -8.03
CA LYS A 22 -3.23 2.06 -9.42
C LYS A 22 -2.17 2.98 -10.03
N LEU A 23 -2.19 4.28 -9.72
CA LEU A 23 -1.15 5.21 -10.16
C LEU A 23 0.19 4.92 -9.49
N PHE A 24 0.17 4.59 -8.20
CA PHE A 24 1.35 4.20 -7.44
C PHE A 24 2.00 2.94 -8.00
N GLU A 25 1.24 1.86 -8.25
CA GLU A 25 1.77 0.64 -8.86
C GLU A 25 2.39 0.89 -10.24
N LYS A 26 1.72 1.69 -11.08
CA LYS A 26 2.28 2.11 -12.38
C LYS A 26 3.58 2.90 -12.22
N ALA A 27 3.63 3.81 -11.26
CA ALA A 27 4.82 4.60 -10.98
C ALA A 27 5.97 3.73 -10.46
N LEU A 28 5.71 2.70 -9.64
CA LEU A 28 6.73 1.74 -9.20
C LEU A 28 7.30 0.92 -10.36
N ALA A 29 6.51 0.65 -11.40
CA ALA A 29 6.97 -0.04 -12.60
C ALA A 29 7.88 0.83 -13.49
N VAL A 30 7.71 2.16 -13.44
CA VAL A 30 8.53 3.13 -14.19
C VAL A 30 9.79 3.51 -13.40
N TYR A 31 9.65 3.72 -12.09
CA TYR A 31 10.73 4.13 -11.20
C TYR A 31 11.15 2.94 -10.34
N ASP A 32 12.20 2.25 -10.80
CA ASP A 32 12.81 1.11 -10.13
C ASP A 32 13.56 1.50 -8.84
N ARG A 33 14.28 0.54 -8.25
CA ARG A 33 15.01 0.73 -6.99
C ARG A 33 16.25 1.62 -7.13
N ASP A 34 16.85 1.67 -8.32
CA ASP A 34 18.08 2.42 -8.59
C ASP A 34 17.79 3.86 -9.03
N THR A 35 16.52 4.19 -9.26
CA THR A 35 16.06 5.53 -9.61
C THR A 35 16.41 6.53 -8.49
N PRO A 36 17.22 7.56 -8.74
CA PRO A 36 17.44 8.63 -7.78
C PRO A 36 16.14 9.40 -7.54
N ASP A 37 15.92 9.82 -6.29
CA ASP A 37 14.71 10.52 -5.86
C ASP A 37 13.41 9.77 -6.18
N ARG A 38 13.47 8.44 -6.18
CA ARG A 38 12.35 7.55 -6.50
C ARG A 38 11.03 7.99 -5.87
N TRP A 39 11.02 8.22 -4.56
CA TRP A 39 9.81 8.56 -3.82
C TRP A 39 9.23 9.92 -4.20
N GLN A 40 10.08 10.89 -4.56
CA GLN A 40 9.64 12.19 -5.04
C GLN A 40 8.97 12.06 -6.41
N LYS A 41 9.54 11.26 -7.30
CA LYS A 41 8.97 10.99 -8.64
C LYS A 41 7.65 10.22 -8.55
N VAL A 42 7.58 9.20 -7.69
CA VAL A 42 6.34 8.44 -7.46
C VAL A 42 5.26 9.33 -6.84
N ALA A 43 5.60 10.16 -5.84
CA ALA A 43 4.67 11.13 -5.25
C ALA A 43 4.12 12.10 -6.30
N ALA A 44 4.98 12.65 -7.16
CA ALA A 44 4.58 13.51 -8.26
C ALA A 44 3.65 12.82 -9.26
N ALA A 45 3.87 11.53 -9.55
CA ALA A 45 3.01 10.75 -10.43
C ALA A 45 1.63 10.43 -9.83
N VAL A 46 1.54 10.32 -8.49
CA VAL A 46 0.28 10.10 -7.78
C VAL A 46 -0.49 11.40 -7.56
N GLY A 47 0.20 12.53 -7.45
CA GLY A 47 -0.35 13.90 -7.41
C GLY A 47 -0.75 14.40 -6.02
N ASP A 48 -1.32 13.55 -5.16
CA ASP A 48 -1.89 13.92 -3.85
C ASP A 48 -1.27 13.15 -2.67
N LYS A 49 0.02 12.79 -2.78
CA LYS A 49 0.75 12.08 -1.73
C LYS A 49 2.13 12.67 -1.56
N THR A 50 2.63 12.72 -0.33
CA THR A 50 4.02 13.12 -0.07
C THR A 50 4.98 11.95 -0.31
N PRO A 51 6.28 12.20 -0.55
CA PRO A 51 7.28 11.14 -0.67
C PRO A 51 7.30 10.19 0.54
N GLU A 52 7.06 10.72 1.74
CA GLU A 52 7.00 9.96 2.99
C GLU A 52 5.77 9.05 3.04
N GLU A 53 4.59 9.54 2.64
CA GLU A 53 3.37 8.74 2.54
C GLU A 53 3.51 7.61 1.52
N VAL A 54 4.13 7.90 0.37
CA VAL A 54 4.44 6.91 -0.66
C VAL A 54 5.40 5.84 -0.14
N ARG A 55 6.46 6.24 0.56
CA ARG A 55 7.42 5.31 1.15
C ARG A 55 6.77 4.39 2.18
N ARG A 56 5.94 4.94 3.07
CA ARG A 56 5.20 4.16 4.06
C ARG A 56 4.26 3.16 3.39
N HIS A 57 3.55 3.58 2.34
CA HIS A 57 2.66 2.68 1.58
C HIS A 57 3.43 1.55 0.90
N TYR A 58 4.62 1.84 0.37
CA TYR A 58 5.52 0.82 -0.17
C TYR A 58 6.00 -0.19 0.88
N GLU A 59 6.35 0.26 2.08
CA GLU A 59 6.78 -0.64 3.17
C GLU A 59 5.66 -1.59 3.60
N ILE A 60 4.40 -1.12 3.62
CA ILE A 60 3.22 -1.96 3.87
C ILE A 60 3.06 -2.98 2.75
N LEU A 61 3.12 -2.55 1.48
CA LEU A 61 3.01 -3.46 0.33
C LEU A 61 4.06 -4.59 0.38
N VAL A 62 5.32 -4.25 0.69
CA VAL A 62 6.39 -5.26 0.83
C VAL A 62 6.09 -6.22 1.97
N THR A 63 5.59 -5.72 3.09
CA THR A 63 5.21 -6.56 4.23
C THR A 63 4.10 -7.53 3.87
N ASP A 64 3.06 -7.06 3.17
CA ASP A 64 1.94 -7.89 2.71
C ASP A 64 2.40 -8.97 1.72
N VAL A 65 3.26 -8.62 0.76
CA VAL A 65 3.85 -9.60 -0.18
C VAL A 65 4.65 -10.65 0.57
N ASN A 66 5.48 -10.24 1.53
CA ASN A 66 6.26 -11.18 2.34
C ASN A 66 5.36 -12.11 3.17
N HIS A 67 4.23 -11.64 3.69
CA HIS A 67 3.26 -12.47 4.40
C HIS A 67 2.58 -13.50 3.48
N ILE A 68 2.29 -13.11 2.23
CA ILE A 68 1.75 -14.03 1.21
C ILE A 68 2.79 -15.11 0.87
N GLU A 69 4.03 -14.71 0.57
CA GLU A 69 5.12 -15.62 0.15
C GLU A 69 5.58 -16.57 1.26
N SER A 70 5.54 -16.13 2.53
CA SER A 70 5.88 -16.96 3.69
C SER A 70 4.81 -17.99 4.05
N GLY A 71 3.72 -18.09 3.27
CA GLY A 71 2.65 -19.06 3.50
C GLY A 71 1.88 -18.82 4.80
N GLN A 72 1.96 -17.61 5.35
CA GLN A 72 1.24 -17.21 6.58
C GLN A 72 -0.24 -16.91 6.31
N ILE A 73 -0.68 -16.96 5.04
CA ILE A 73 -2.09 -16.90 4.68
C ILE A 73 -2.62 -18.32 4.57
N PRO A 74 -3.54 -18.76 5.45
CA PRO A 74 -4.21 -20.03 5.28
C PRO A 74 -4.92 -20.02 3.92
N ILE A 75 -4.57 -20.99 3.08
CA ILE A 75 -5.30 -21.24 1.83
C ILE A 75 -6.78 -21.38 2.16
N PRO A 76 -7.67 -20.57 1.55
CA PRO A 76 -9.09 -20.74 1.72
C PRO A 76 -9.46 -22.16 1.30
N ASP A 77 -10.25 -22.85 2.13
CA ASP A 77 -10.82 -24.14 1.76
C ASP A 77 -11.89 -23.86 0.70
N TYR A 78 -11.45 -23.86 -0.56
CA TYR A 78 -12.36 -23.81 -1.70
C TYR A 78 -13.00 -25.19 -1.78
N GLU A 79 -14.08 -25.41 -1.01
CA GLU A 79 -14.88 -26.63 -1.10
C GLU A 79 -15.22 -26.88 -2.57
N SER A 80 -14.54 -27.85 -3.17
CA SER A 80 -14.86 -28.34 -4.49
C SER A 80 -16.18 -29.07 -4.36
N THR A 81 -17.28 -28.35 -4.61
CA THR A 81 -18.60 -28.93 -4.85
C THR A 81 -18.57 -29.63 -6.20
N GLY A 82 -17.84 -30.75 -6.24
CA GLY A 82 -17.52 -31.52 -7.43
C GLY A 82 -17.54 -33.02 -7.16
N ASN A 83 -18.37 -33.50 -6.24
CA ASN A 83 -18.65 -34.94 -6.15
C ASN A 83 -19.94 -35.27 -6.88
N ASN A 84 -19.72 -35.52 -8.17
CA ASN A 84 -20.54 -36.26 -9.10
C ASN A 84 -21.07 -37.58 -8.48
N SER A 85 -22.40 -37.71 -8.51
CA SER A 85 -23.20 -38.90 -8.81
C SER A 85 -22.59 -40.28 -8.51
N ARG A 86 -23.22 -41.01 -7.59
CA ARG A 86 -23.29 -42.48 -7.61
C ARG A 86 -24.74 -42.91 -7.48
#